data_AF-A0A562YH77-F1
#
_entry.id   AF-A0A562YH77-F1
#
_cell.length_a   1.000
_cell.length_b   1.000
_cell.length_c   1.000
_cell.angle_alpha   90.00
_cell.angle_beta   90.00
_cell.angle_gamma   90.00
#
_symmetry.space_group_name_H-M   'P 1'
#
loop_
_entity.id
_entity.type
_entity.pdbx_description
1 polymer ?
#
loop_
_entity_poly.entity_id
_entity_poly.type
_entity_poly.pdbx_seq_one_letter_code
_entity_poly.pdbx_strand_id
1 'polypeptide(L)'
;MDIKAYILNVILFCASLSFSQNDSIVKNQYITQFQDKISTRLSIINTSNSFYINDSDLGLKYQLKPNVRDYFGASILFRSVEIDYGFSPKFLKSNRDNANSKLFNLNLRMFQSQWMQTIDLYNQKGFDLILNNERVRISGIKTFKIGGSTSYILNKKFSFRAIGFQNEWQTKSAGSFIPRLYYYYTKYTLNDNGFNEDTRSYDVAIGPSYYYNLSIHKNFLFSVGASAGIGINHSSIIGDGSLTSALYEFSGRAVIGYNSETFFGGINYSLLILEHNVDRYTRQDDTIPYLEFYIGYRFKASKKIMKLADDFNRKFGF
;
A
#
# COMPACT_ATOMS: atom_id res chain seq x y z
N MET A 1 -7.07 -20.73 -15.38
CA MET A 1 -5.66 -20.27 -15.45
C MET A 1 -5.21 -19.90 -14.06
N ASP A 2 -4.18 -20.57 -13.55
CA ASP A 2 -3.80 -20.56 -12.14
C ASP A 2 -3.19 -19.23 -11.67
N ILE A 3 -3.65 -18.74 -10.53
CA ILE A 3 -3.13 -17.57 -9.79
C ILE A 3 -1.60 -17.66 -9.60
N LYS A 4 -1.06 -18.87 -9.48
CA LYS A 4 0.39 -19.11 -9.38
C LYS A 4 1.16 -18.62 -10.62
N ALA A 5 0.59 -18.77 -11.81
CA ALA A 5 1.22 -18.33 -13.05
C ALA A 5 1.25 -16.81 -13.17
N TYR A 6 0.21 -16.11 -12.69
CA TYR A 6 0.20 -14.63 -12.67
C TYR A 6 1.22 -14.06 -11.68
N ILE A 7 1.31 -14.61 -10.47
CA ILE A 7 2.29 -14.18 -9.48
C ILE A 7 3.72 -14.41 -10.00
N LEU A 8 3.99 -15.56 -10.62
CA LEU A 8 5.30 -15.87 -11.20
C LEU A 8 5.65 -14.91 -12.34
N ASN A 9 4.70 -14.58 -13.22
CA ASN A 9 4.92 -13.65 -14.33
C ASN A 9 5.12 -12.20 -13.87
N VAL A 10 4.43 -11.75 -12.81
CA VAL A 10 4.67 -10.43 -12.20
C VAL A 10 6.06 -10.36 -11.57
N ILE A 11 6.49 -11.42 -10.87
CA ILE A 11 7.84 -11.50 -10.29
C ILE A 11 8.91 -11.50 -11.40
N LEU A 12 8.70 -12.25 -12.49
CA LEU A 12 9.61 -12.29 -13.65
C LEU A 12 9.69 -10.97 -14.41
N PHE A 13 8.57 -10.27 -14.59
CA PHE A 13 8.57 -8.95 -15.23
C PHE A 13 9.33 -7.91 -14.39
N CYS A 14 9.18 -7.94 -13.06
CA CYS A 14 9.95 -7.08 -12.16
C CYS A 14 11.45 -7.41 -12.14
N ALA A 15 11.84 -8.68 -12.29
CA ALA A 15 13.25 -9.08 -12.39
C ALA A 15 13.92 -8.61 -13.71
N SER A 16 13.15 -8.43 -14.79
CA SER A 16 13.67 -7.97 -16.08
C SER A 16 13.98 -6.46 -16.15
N LEU A 17 13.54 -5.68 -15.15
CA LEU A 17 13.87 -4.25 -15.02
C LEU A 17 15.18 -4.00 -14.25
N SER A 18 15.90 -5.06 -13.86
CA SER A 18 17.21 -5.01 -13.22
C SER A 18 18.32 -4.68 -14.23
N PHE A 19 18.28 -3.49 -14.84
CA PHE A 19 19.45 -2.93 -15.51
C PHE A 19 20.27 -2.10 -14.51
N SER A 20 21.45 -2.64 -14.23
CA SER A 20 22.54 -2.12 -13.41
C SER A 20 22.82 -0.63 -13.61
N GLN A 21 22.90 0.13 -12.52
CA GLN A 21 23.70 1.35 -12.45
C GLN A 21 24.56 1.32 -11.19
N ASN A 22 25.88 1.43 -11.36
CA ASN A 22 26.84 1.72 -10.32
C ASN A 22 26.55 3.11 -9.76
N ASP A 23 25.66 3.22 -8.77
CA ASP A 23 25.54 4.46 -8.02
C ASP A 23 26.75 4.54 -7.07
N SER A 24 27.76 5.25 -7.56
CA SER A 24 28.91 5.66 -6.76
C SER A 24 28.40 6.32 -5.49
N ILE A 25 29.03 6.02 -4.36
CA ILE A 25 28.72 6.54 -3.02
C ILE A 25 28.93 8.07 -3.01
N VAL A 26 28.00 8.82 -3.60
CA VAL A 26 27.87 10.25 -3.37
C VAL A 26 27.32 10.37 -1.96
N LYS A 27 28.15 10.83 -1.01
CA LYS A 27 27.70 11.18 0.34
C LYS A 27 26.59 12.23 0.25
N ASN A 28 25.35 11.79 0.16
CA ASN A 28 24.20 12.68 0.16
C ASN A 28 24.02 13.23 1.58
N GLN A 29 24.38 14.49 1.79
CA GLN A 29 24.25 15.12 3.12
C GLN A 29 22.81 15.19 3.63
N TYR A 30 21.81 14.97 2.77
CA TYR A 30 20.38 14.99 3.11
C TYR A 30 19.85 13.62 3.55
N ILE A 31 20.54 12.53 3.20
CA ILE A 31 20.04 11.16 3.38
C ILE A 31 21.14 10.31 4.02
N THR A 32 20.85 9.74 5.19
CA THR A 32 21.71 8.73 5.83
C THR A 32 21.19 7.33 5.51
N GLN A 33 22.07 6.41 5.14
CA GLN A 33 21.72 5.03 4.85
C GLN A 33 22.29 4.07 5.92
N PHE A 34 21.55 3.02 6.25
CA PHE A 34 21.92 2.02 7.27
C PHE A 34 22.30 0.66 6.65
N GLN A 35 23.18 0.66 5.65
CA GLN A 35 23.49 -0.56 4.87
C GLN A 35 24.23 -1.66 5.65
N ASP A 36 24.87 -1.31 6.76
CA ASP A 36 25.59 -2.24 7.65
C ASP A 36 24.71 -2.76 8.80
N LYS A 37 23.42 -2.40 8.82
CA LYS A 37 22.47 -2.77 9.87
C LYS A 37 21.40 -3.72 9.37
N ILE A 38 21.06 -4.68 10.23
CA ILE A 38 19.84 -5.47 10.12
C ILE A 38 18.83 -4.79 11.04
N SER A 39 17.77 -4.24 10.46
CA SER A 39 16.69 -3.60 11.22
C SER A 39 15.58 -4.62 11.46
N THR A 40 15.13 -4.72 12.71
CA THR A 40 13.93 -5.48 13.06
C THR A 40 12.85 -4.52 13.51
N ARG A 41 11.61 -4.71 13.06
CA ARG A 41 10.46 -3.87 13.38
C ARG A 41 9.34 -4.71 13.94
N LEU A 42 8.64 -4.17 14.92
CA LEU A 42 7.32 -4.63 15.36
C LEU A 42 6.32 -3.51 15.11
N SER A 43 5.16 -3.86 14.57
CA SER A 43 4.12 -2.90 14.25
C SER A 43 2.73 -3.38 14.67
N ILE A 44 1.84 -2.42 14.91
CA ILE A 44 0.41 -2.63 15.02
C ILE A 44 -0.22 -1.84 13.90
N ILE A 45 -0.99 -2.54 13.06
CA ILE A 45 -1.55 -1.96 11.85
C ILE A 45 -3.07 -2.09 11.89
N ASN A 46 -3.74 -0.98 11.61
CA ASN A 46 -5.16 -0.89 11.35
C ASN A 46 -5.36 -0.52 9.88
N THR A 47 -6.08 -1.36 9.13
CA THR A 47 -6.40 -1.08 7.74
C THR A 47 -7.76 -1.66 7.36
N SER A 48 -8.40 -1.02 6.39
CA SER A 48 -9.64 -1.51 5.78
C SER A 48 -9.69 -1.06 4.33
N ASN A 49 -10.45 -1.75 3.49
CA ASN A 49 -10.77 -1.28 2.13
C ASN A 49 -12.29 -1.18 2.02
N SER A 50 -12.84 -0.06 2.43
CA SER A 50 -14.30 0.12 2.45
C SER A 50 -14.80 0.62 1.09
N PHE A 51 -15.94 0.12 0.66
CA PHE A 51 -16.63 0.61 -0.54
C PHE A 51 -17.87 1.40 -0.11
N TYR A 52 -17.94 2.67 -0.50
CA TYR A 52 -19.14 3.49 -0.29
C TYR A 52 -19.94 3.54 -1.58
N ILE A 53 -21.20 3.13 -1.53
CA ILE A 53 -22.12 3.10 -2.67
C ILE A 53 -23.23 4.12 -2.39
N ASN A 54 -23.32 5.14 -3.22
CA ASN A 54 -24.36 6.17 -3.11
C ASN A 54 -25.25 6.13 -4.36
N ASP A 55 -26.49 5.69 -4.19
CA ASP A 55 -27.52 5.67 -5.23
C ASP A 55 -28.39 6.93 -5.10
N SER A 56 -28.23 7.86 -6.04
CA SER A 56 -28.97 9.12 -6.04
C SER A 56 -30.43 9.01 -6.46
N ASP A 57 -30.83 7.94 -7.14
CA ASP A 57 -32.20 7.74 -7.63
C ASP A 57 -33.10 7.20 -6.52
N LEU A 58 -32.59 6.23 -5.74
CA LEU A 58 -33.28 5.68 -4.58
C LEU A 58 -33.02 6.47 -3.28
N GLY A 59 -32.05 7.40 -3.29
CA GLY A 59 -31.64 8.15 -2.10
C GLY A 59 -30.96 7.28 -1.03
N LEU A 60 -30.42 6.12 -1.43
CA LEU A 60 -29.88 5.11 -0.54
C LEU A 60 -28.35 5.20 -0.48
N LYS A 61 -27.82 5.20 0.74
CA LYS A 61 -26.38 5.18 1.02
C LYS A 61 -26.01 3.87 1.70
N TYR A 62 -25.18 3.08 1.03
CA TYR A 62 -24.69 1.81 1.56
C TYR A 62 -23.18 1.88 1.75
N GLN A 63 -22.71 1.37 2.89
CA GLN A 63 -21.29 1.13 3.10
C GLN A 63 -21.05 -0.37 3.16
N LEU A 64 -20.26 -0.88 2.22
CA LEU A 64 -19.71 -2.23 2.28
C LEU A 64 -18.35 -2.15 2.97
N LYS A 65 -18.35 -2.47 4.25
CA LYS A 65 -17.12 -2.49 5.05
C LYS A 65 -16.64 -3.93 5.17
N PRO A 66 -15.50 -4.30 4.56
CA PRO A 66 -14.88 -5.57 4.91
C PRO A 66 -14.44 -5.50 6.36
N ASN A 67 -14.46 -6.64 7.02
CA ASN A 67 -14.14 -6.71 8.42
C ASN A 67 -12.72 -6.18 8.68
N VAL A 68 -12.61 -5.13 9.49
CA VAL A 68 -11.35 -4.43 9.78
C VAL A 68 -10.45 -5.38 10.55
N ARG A 69 -9.24 -5.61 10.03
CA ARG A 69 -8.26 -6.42 10.74
C ARG A 69 -7.20 -5.52 11.33
N ASP A 70 -7.26 -5.39 12.64
CA ASP A 70 -6.06 -5.04 13.39
C ASP A 70 -5.12 -6.25 13.33
N TYR A 71 -3.87 -6.01 12.97
CA TYR A 71 -2.85 -7.06 12.97
C TYR A 71 -1.53 -6.57 13.54
N PHE A 72 -0.79 -7.50 14.11
CA PHE A 72 0.59 -7.27 14.51
C PHE A 72 1.49 -7.62 13.34
N GLY A 73 2.39 -6.70 12.99
CA GLY A 73 3.46 -6.92 12.03
C GLY A 73 4.79 -7.16 12.74
N ALA A 74 5.61 -8.03 12.17
CA ALA A 74 7.02 -8.16 12.49
C ALA A 74 7.80 -8.12 11.16
N SER A 75 8.83 -7.28 11.07
CA SER A 75 9.65 -7.19 9.86
C SER A 75 11.14 -7.25 10.15
N ILE A 76 11.86 -7.81 9.18
CA ILE A 76 13.32 -7.85 9.15
C ILE A 76 13.77 -7.21 7.85
N LEU A 77 14.60 -6.19 7.95
CA LEU A 77 15.12 -5.40 6.85
C LEU A 77 16.64 -5.47 6.84
N PHE A 78 17.20 -5.78 5.68
CA PHE A 78 18.64 -5.73 5.44
C PHE A 78 18.92 -5.17 4.04
N ARG A 79 19.62 -4.03 3.98
CA ARG A 79 19.88 -3.26 2.75
C ARG A 79 18.58 -2.91 2.01
N SER A 80 18.38 -3.50 0.83
CA SER A 80 17.25 -3.27 -0.07
C SER A 80 16.13 -4.28 0.11
N VAL A 81 16.29 -5.30 0.97
CA VAL A 81 15.34 -6.39 1.16
C VAL A 81 14.66 -6.27 2.52
N GLU A 82 13.34 -6.20 2.51
CA GLU A 82 12.48 -6.29 3.69
C GLU A 82 11.61 -7.54 3.61
N ILE A 83 11.50 -8.26 4.72
CA ILE A 83 10.56 -9.37 4.90
C ILE A 83 9.62 -8.99 6.04
N ASP A 84 8.34 -8.86 5.73
CA ASP A 84 7.28 -8.56 6.68
C ASP A 84 6.37 -9.79 6.91
N TYR A 85 6.03 -10.05 8.17
CA TYR A 85 5.05 -11.05 8.58
C TYR A 85 3.98 -10.39 9.45
N GLY A 86 2.71 -10.54 9.06
CA GLY A 86 1.57 -10.02 9.80
C GLY A 86 0.69 -11.14 10.36
N PHE A 87 0.24 -11.03 11.62
CA PHE A 87 -0.77 -11.92 12.19
C PHE A 87 -1.87 -11.16 12.92
N SER A 88 -3.13 -11.57 12.72
CA SER A 88 -4.32 -10.97 13.35
C SER A 88 -4.85 -11.89 14.45
N PRO A 89 -4.47 -11.70 15.72
CA PRO A 89 -4.94 -12.56 16.79
C PRO A 89 -6.42 -12.31 17.12
N LYS A 90 -7.13 -13.39 17.49
CA LYS A 90 -8.56 -13.36 17.81
C LYS A 90 -8.92 -12.56 19.07
N PHE A 91 -7.95 -12.26 19.94
CA PHE A 91 -8.22 -11.50 21.18
C PHE A 91 -8.48 -10.01 20.92
N LEU A 92 -8.02 -9.46 19.79
CA LEU A 92 -8.32 -8.08 19.37
C LEU A 92 -9.82 -7.96 19.11
N LYS A 93 -10.49 -6.98 19.73
CA LYS A 93 -11.96 -6.82 19.71
C LYS A 93 -12.51 -6.71 18.28
N SER A 94 -11.75 -6.06 17.39
CA SER A 94 -12.02 -5.97 15.94
C SER A 94 -12.07 -7.33 15.23
N ASN A 95 -11.38 -8.35 15.76
CA ASN A 95 -11.25 -9.68 15.15
C ASN A 95 -12.11 -10.77 15.82
N ARG A 96 -12.91 -10.43 16.85
CA ARG A 96 -13.70 -11.42 17.62
C ARG A 96 -14.94 -11.88 16.87
N ASP A 97 -15.57 -10.99 16.09
CA ASP A 97 -16.86 -11.24 15.44
C ASP A 97 -16.68 -11.47 13.93
N ASN A 98 -15.85 -12.45 13.59
CA ASN A 98 -15.33 -12.61 12.23
C ASN A 98 -16.16 -13.52 11.33
N ALA A 99 -17.25 -14.17 11.78
CA ALA A 99 -18.20 -15.02 11.02
C ALA A 99 -17.76 -15.41 9.58
N ASN A 100 -16.65 -16.15 9.45
CA ASN A 100 -16.02 -16.60 8.19
C ASN A 100 -15.49 -15.54 7.20
N SER A 101 -15.43 -14.26 7.57
CA SER A 101 -14.76 -13.20 6.82
C SER A 101 -13.24 -13.39 6.77
N LYS A 102 -12.66 -13.19 5.58
CA LYS A 102 -11.22 -13.32 5.32
C LYS A 102 -10.71 -12.06 4.63
N LEU A 103 -9.55 -11.57 5.05
CA LEU A 103 -8.82 -10.49 4.41
C LEU A 103 -7.36 -10.94 4.31
N PHE A 104 -6.86 -11.02 3.08
CA PHE A 104 -5.45 -11.21 2.77
C PHE A 104 -4.99 -9.96 2.02
N ASN A 105 -3.91 -9.34 2.51
CA ASN A 105 -3.29 -8.17 1.92
C ASN A 105 -1.80 -8.45 1.71
N LEU A 106 -1.28 -8.06 0.55
CA LEU A 106 0.13 -8.05 0.23
C LEU A 106 0.46 -6.69 -0.38
N ASN A 107 1.36 -5.93 0.26
CA ASN A 107 1.91 -4.71 -0.28
C ASN A 107 3.41 -4.93 -0.52
N LEU A 108 3.85 -4.75 -1.76
CA LEU A 108 5.26 -4.80 -2.15
C LEU A 108 5.64 -3.42 -2.68
N ARG A 109 6.69 -2.81 -2.12
CA ARG A 109 7.24 -1.55 -2.63
C ARG A 109 8.71 -1.72 -2.95
N MET A 110 9.06 -1.34 -4.17
CA MET A 110 10.40 -1.44 -4.72
C MET A 110 10.85 -0.06 -5.18
N PHE A 111 12.16 0.16 -5.15
CA PHE A 111 12.76 1.43 -5.50
C PHE A 111 14.01 1.19 -6.34
N GLN A 112 14.05 1.78 -7.54
CA GLN A 112 15.20 1.78 -8.43
C GLN A 112 15.61 3.23 -8.70
N SER A 113 16.67 3.69 -8.04
CA SER A 113 17.06 5.11 -8.02
C SER A 113 15.87 6.02 -7.66
N GLN A 114 15.38 6.86 -8.58
CA GLN A 114 14.25 7.76 -8.39
C GLN A 114 12.89 7.12 -8.73
N TRP A 115 12.88 5.94 -9.33
CA TRP A 115 11.64 5.20 -9.62
C TRP A 115 11.18 4.44 -8.38
N MET A 116 9.89 4.53 -8.12
CA MET A 116 9.21 3.78 -7.07
C MET A 116 8.06 2.99 -7.68
N GLN A 117 8.03 1.70 -7.40
CA GLN A 117 7.00 0.78 -7.84
C GLN A 117 6.30 0.21 -6.61
N THR A 118 4.97 0.31 -6.56
CA THR A 118 4.13 -0.27 -5.51
C THR A 118 3.20 -1.28 -6.15
N ILE A 119 3.10 -2.46 -5.56
CA ILE A 119 2.17 -3.51 -5.95
C ILE A 119 1.34 -3.88 -4.73
N ASP A 120 0.03 -3.87 -4.90
CA ASP A 120 -0.98 -4.11 -3.90
C ASP A 120 -1.84 -5.29 -4.34
N LEU A 121 -2.09 -6.22 -3.43
CA LEU A 121 -3.03 -7.32 -3.63
C LEU A 121 -3.90 -7.46 -2.39
N TYR A 122 -5.21 -7.35 -2.59
CA TYR A 122 -6.24 -7.57 -1.57
C TYR A 122 -7.16 -8.70 -2.01
N ASN A 123 -7.37 -9.67 -1.14
CA ASN A 123 -8.37 -10.72 -1.32
C ASN A 123 -9.26 -10.76 -0.07
N GLN A 124 -10.53 -10.41 -0.26
CA GLN A 124 -11.49 -10.20 0.82
C GLN A 124 -12.71 -11.09 0.63
N LYS A 125 -13.26 -11.58 1.74
CA LYS A 125 -14.49 -12.38 1.80
C LYS A 125 -15.28 -11.95 3.01
N GLY A 126 -16.59 -11.82 2.83
CA GLY A 126 -17.54 -11.48 3.89
C GLY A 126 -17.49 -10.00 4.25
N PHE A 127 -18.63 -9.33 4.08
CA PHE A 127 -18.78 -7.89 4.25
C PHE A 127 -19.92 -7.60 5.23
N ASP A 128 -19.79 -6.50 5.95
CA ASP A 128 -20.90 -5.92 6.68
C ASP A 128 -21.50 -4.80 5.81
N LEU A 129 -22.78 -4.93 5.49
CA LEU A 129 -23.59 -3.89 4.88
C LEU A 129 -24.18 -3.05 6.01
N ILE A 130 -23.85 -1.77 6.02
CA ILE A 130 -24.40 -0.80 6.98
C ILE A 130 -25.46 0.02 6.25
N LEU A 131 -26.72 -0.10 6.67
CA LEU A 131 -27.88 0.63 6.15
C LEU A 131 -28.59 1.32 7.31
N ASN A 132 -28.69 2.65 7.30
CA ASN A 132 -29.40 3.42 8.35
C ASN A 132 -29.03 3.02 9.80
N ASN A 133 -27.73 2.78 10.05
CA ASN A 133 -27.16 2.26 11.32
C ASN A 133 -27.52 0.81 11.69
N GLU A 134 -28.26 0.10 10.86
CA GLU A 134 -28.44 -1.35 10.98
C GLU A 134 -27.34 -2.09 10.22
N ARG A 135 -26.78 -3.12 10.86
CA ARG A 135 -25.68 -3.92 10.33
C ARG A 135 -26.22 -5.26 9.85
N VAL A 136 -26.29 -5.44 8.53
CA VAL A 136 -26.64 -6.71 7.90
C VAL A 136 -25.36 -7.34 7.36
N ARG A 137 -25.08 -8.59 7.73
CA ARG A 137 -23.84 -9.25 7.35
C ARG A 137 -24.06 -10.14 6.12
N ILE A 138 -23.29 -9.88 5.06
CA ILE A 138 -23.41 -10.59 3.78
C ILE A 138 -22.16 -11.43 3.58
N SER A 139 -22.29 -12.75 3.80
CA SER A 139 -21.16 -13.69 3.72
C SER A 139 -20.79 -14.09 2.28
N GLY A 140 -21.72 -13.86 1.33
CA GLY A 140 -21.62 -14.22 -0.08
C GLY A 140 -20.71 -13.34 -0.93
N ILE A 141 -20.33 -12.15 -0.45
CA ILE A 141 -19.51 -11.20 -1.21
C ILE A 141 -18.02 -11.53 -1.05
N LYS A 142 -17.31 -11.60 -2.17
CA LYS A 142 -15.85 -11.70 -2.24
C LYS A 142 -15.31 -10.62 -3.17
N THR A 143 -14.16 -10.06 -2.83
CA THR A 143 -13.44 -9.12 -3.68
C THR A 143 -11.99 -9.53 -3.85
N PHE A 144 -11.48 -9.39 -5.07
CA PHE A 144 -10.07 -9.55 -5.38
C PHE A 144 -9.59 -8.29 -6.08
N LYS A 145 -8.70 -7.53 -5.44
CA LYS A 145 -8.10 -6.31 -5.98
C LYS A 145 -6.61 -6.53 -6.15
N ILE A 146 -6.07 -6.22 -7.32
CA ILE A 146 -4.63 -6.19 -7.58
C ILE A 146 -4.28 -4.94 -8.36
N GLY A 147 -3.17 -4.32 -8.05
CA GLY A 147 -2.77 -3.10 -8.72
C GLY A 147 -1.61 -2.44 -8.01
N GLY A 148 -1.58 -1.11 -8.04
CA GLY A 148 -0.64 -0.32 -7.28
C GLY A 148 -0.31 0.96 -8.03
N SER A 149 0.96 1.36 -7.97
CA SER A 149 1.39 2.62 -8.59
C SER A 149 2.85 2.59 -9.04
N THR A 150 3.10 3.25 -10.17
CA THR A 150 4.45 3.62 -10.60
C THR A 150 4.65 5.12 -10.34
N SER A 151 5.79 5.51 -9.80
CA SER A 151 6.06 6.89 -9.38
C SER A 151 7.50 7.29 -9.67
N TYR A 152 7.73 8.59 -9.89
CA TYR A 152 9.08 9.14 -10.10
C TYR A 152 9.38 10.26 -9.11
N ILE A 153 10.45 10.11 -8.32
CA ILE A 153 10.87 11.07 -7.30
C ILE A 153 11.79 12.10 -7.95
N LEU A 154 11.28 13.29 -8.29
CA LEU A 154 12.05 14.30 -9.03
C LEU A 154 13.25 14.85 -8.25
N ASN A 155 13.15 15.00 -6.92
CA ASN A 155 14.22 15.56 -6.09
C ASN A 155 15.07 14.46 -5.44
N LYS A 156 16.32 14.29 -5.90
CA LYS A 156 17.31 13.34 -5.31
C LYS A 156 17.67 13.61 -3.85
N LYS A 157 17.38 14.81 -3.33
CA LYS A 157 17.62 15.17 -1.92
C LYS A 157 16.50 14.68 -0.99
N PHE A 158 15.36 14.26 -1.56
CA PHE A 158 14.22 13.76 -0.82
C PHE A 158 14.24 12.23 -0.78
N SER A 159 14.18 11.66 0.42
CA SER A 159 14.03 10.22 0.63
C SER A 159 12.56 9.88 0.90
N PHE A 160 11.91 9.22 -0.06
CA PHE A 160 10.63 8.56 0.22
C PHE A 160 10.82 7.31 1.09
N ARG A 161 12.00 6.68 1.03
CA ARG A 161 12.34 5.47 1.81
C ARG A 161 12.42 5.74 3.31
N ALA A 162 12.80 6.96 3.71
CA ALA A 162 12.72 7.42 5.09
C ALA A 162 11.28 7.35 5.65
N ILE A 163 10.28 7.35 4.76
CA ILE A 163 8.86 7.28 5.06
C ILE A 163 8.39 5.82 4.91
N GLY A 164 8.71 4.98 5.89
CA GLY A 164 8.15 3.64 6.06
C GLY A 164 9.09 2.45 5.81
N PHE A 165 10.23 2.66 5.13
CA PHE A 165 11.22 1.59 4.89
C PHE A 165 12.44 1.69 5.82
N GLN A 166 12.67 2.82 6.49
CA GLN A 166 13.63 3.02 7.60
C GLN A 166 15.09 2.53 7.36
N ASN A 167 15.47 2.12 6.14
CA ASN A 167 16.86 1.91 5.68
C ASN A 167 17.55 3.21 5.30
N GLU A 168 16.75 4.25 5.03
CA GLU A 168 17.21 5.62 4.83
C GLU A 168 16.60 6.54 5.88
N TRP A 169 17.31 7.62 6.19
CA TRP A 169 16.82 8.68 7.06
C TRP A 169 17.06 10.04 6.46
N GLN A 170 16.02 10.88 6.46
CA GLN A 170 16.14 12.26 6.03
C GLN A 170 16.77 13.09 7.16
N THR A 171 17.99 13.58 6.96
CA THR A 171 18.74 14.39 7.94
C THR A 171 18.53 15.89 7.79
N LYS A 172 18.09 16.33 6.61
CA LYS A 172 17.80 17.73 6.28
C LYS A 172 16.48 17.81 5.55
N SER A 173 15.67 18.82 5.86
CA SER A 173 14.35 18.95 5.25
C SER A 173 14.44 19.04 3.72
N ALA A 174 13.55 18.33 3.04
CA ALA A 174 13.47 18.31 1.59
C ALA A 174 12.04 17.94 1.18
N GLY A 175 11.61 18.42 0.02
CA GLY A 175 10.37 17.98 -0.62
C GLY A 175 10.61 17.53 -2.04
N SER A 176 9.68 16.74 -2.58
CA SER A 176 9.69 16.33 -3.97
C SER A 176 8.29 16.38 -4.55
N PHE A 177 8.19 16.89 -5.77
CA PHE A 177 7.09 16.54 -6.65
C PHE A 177 7.29 15.09 -7.10
N ILE A 178 6.24 14.28 -7.03
CA ILE A 178 6.26 12.86 -7.32
C ILE A 178 5.02 12.54 -8.16
N PRO A 179 5.07 12.65 -9.50
CA PRO A 179 3.96 12.17 -10.33
C PRO A 179 3.78 10.66 -10.14
N ARG A 180 2.52 10.23 -10.06
CA ARG A 180 2.14 8.83 -9.91
C ARG A 180 1.15 8.40 -10.96
N LEU A 181 1.36 7.19 -11.49
CA LEU A 181 0.40 6.47 -12.30
C LEU A 181 -0.14 5.32 -11.44
N TYR A 182 -1.43 5.35 -11.17
CA TYR A 182 -2.16 4.30 -10.48
C TYR A 182 -2.85 3.40 -11.49
N TYR A 183 -2.88 2.11 -11.16
CA TYR A 183 -3.61 1.11 -11.94
C TYR A 183 -4.12 0.04 -11.00
N TYR A 184 -5.44 -0.19 -11.02
CA TYR A 184 -6.05 -1.25 -10.23
C TYR A 184 -7.02 -2.06 -11.08
N TYR A 185 -7.02 -3.36 -10.82
CA TYR A 185 -8.04 -4.29 -11.24
C TYR A 185 -8.76 -4.79 -10.01
N THR A 186 -10.09 -4.69 -9.99
CA THR A 186 -10.92 -5.25 -8.94
C THR A 186 -11.96 -6.19 -9.54
N LYS A 187 -12.03 -7.41 -9.01
CA LYS A 187 -13.09 -8.38 -9.27
C LYS A 187 -14.01 -8.46 -8.06
N TYR A 188 -15.30 -8.32 -8.29
CA TYR A 188 -16.35 -8.55 -7.29
C TYR A 188 -17.08 -9.84 -7.65
N THR A 189 -17.29 -10.70 -6.66
CA THR A 189 -18.08 -11.92 -6.80
C THR A 189 -19.15 -11.91 -5.72
N LEU A 190 -20.41 -11.98 -6.14
CA LEU A 190 -21.56 -12.14 -5.26
C LEU A 190 -22.09 -13.56 -5.43
N ASN A 191 -22.09 -14.34 -4.34
CA ASN A 191 -22.68 -15.66 -4.32
C ASN A 191 -23.61 -15.78 -3.11
N ASP A 192 -24.91 -15.63 -3.34
CA ASP A 192 -25.93 -15.73 -2.30
C ASP A 192 -27.20 -16.41 -2.83
N ASN A 193 -27.68 -17.44 -2.15
CA ASN A 193 -28.94 -18.14 -2.38
C ASN A 193 -29.31 -18.40 -3.87
N GLY A 194 -28.35 -18.84 -4.69
CA GLY A 194 -28.56 -19.18 -6.11
C GLY A 194 -28.29 -18.04 -7.09
N PHE A 195 -28.00 -16.84 -6.60
CA PHE A 195 -27.52 -15.71 -7.39
C PHE A 195 -25.98 -15.72 -7.41
N ASN A 196 -25.39 -15.85 -8.60
CA ASN A 196 -23.94 -15.89 -8.78
C ASN A 196 -23.55 -14.90 -9.89
N GLU A 197 -23.07 -13.73 -9.47
CA GLU A 197 -22.68 -12.65 -10.37
C GLU A 197 -21.21 -12.26 -10.16
N ASP A 198 -20.53 -11.99 -11.27
CA ASP A 198 -19.12 -11.60 -11.31
C ASP A 198 -18.98 -10.27 -12.06
N THR A 199 -18.55 -9.21 -11.37
CA THR A 199 -18.25 -7.92 -12.00
C THR A 199 -16.77 -7.58 -11.89
N ARG A 200 -16.30 -6.73 -12.81
CA ARG A 200 -14.89 -6.34 -12.92
C ARG A 200 -14.81 -4.83 -13.07
N SER A 201 -13.77 -4.25 -12.50
CA SER A 201 -13.48 -2.82 -12.55
C SER A 201 -12.00 -2.60 -12.81
N TYR A 202 -11.67 -1.68 -13.71
CA TYR A 202 -10.32 -1.29 -14.08
C TYR A 202 -10.18 0.21 -13.85
N ASP A 203 -9.28 0.58 -12.94
CA ASP A 203 -8.94 1.96 -12.63
C ASP A 203 -7.58 2.29 -13.23
N VAL A 204 -7.47 3.40 -13.96
CA VAL A 204 -6.19 3.99 -14.35
C VAL A 204 -6.24 5.49 -14.09
N ALA A 205 -5.36 5.99 -13.22
CA ALA A 205 -5.34 7.41 -12.86
C ALA A 205 -3.92 7.97 -12.82
N ILE A 206 -3.78 9.24 -13.19
CA ILE A 206 -2.57 10.02 -12.96
C ILE A 206 -2.80 10.97 -11.79
N GLY A 207 -1.95 10.85 -10.78
CA GLY A 207 -1.98 11.67 -9.57
C GLY A 207 -0.70 12.48 -9.44
N PRO A 208 -0.68 13.78 -9.80
CA PRO A 208 0.38 14.66 -9.35
C PRO A 208 0.39 14.68 -7.82
N SER A 209 1.56 14.50 -7.22
CA SER A 209 1.70 14.46 -5.77
C SER A 209 2.89 15.26 -5.28
N TYR A 210 2.79 15.81 -4.08
CA TYR A 210 3.90 16.50 -3.44
C TYR A 210 4.09 15.97 -2.03
N TYR A 211 5.34 15.67 -1.70
CA TYR A 211 5.75 15.19 -0.38
C TYR A 211 6.82 16.10 0.19
N TYR A 212 6.75 16.31 1.50
CA TYR A 212 7.70 17.10 2.25
C TYR A 212 8.14 16.37 3.52
N ASN A 213 9.44 16.23 3.68
CA ASN A 213 10.09 15.73 4.87
C ASN A 213 10.66 16.91 5.65
N LEU A 214 10.15 17.17 6.85
CA LEU A 214 10.65 18.14 7.82
C LEU A 214 11.53 17.42 8.84
N SER A 215 12.85 17.61 8.76
CA SER A 215 13.78 17.10 9.77
C SER A 215 13.75 18.03 10.98
N ILE A 216 13.16 17.56 12.08
CA ILE A 216 13.09 18.27 13.35
C ILE A 216 14.23 17.73 14.22
N HIS A 217 15.27 18.52 14.43
CA HIS A 217 16.52 18.01 15.01
C HIS A 217 17.11 16.84 14.19
N LYS A 218 18.18 16.21 14.71
CA LYS A 218 18.88 15.13 14.01
C LYS A 218 18.08 13.81 14.01
N ASN A 219 17.12 13.66 14.92
CA ASN A 219 16.49 12.37 15.22
C ASN A 219 14.97 12.36 15.03
N PHE A 220 14.29 13.48 14.81
CA PHE A 220 12.85 13.50 14.54
C PHE A 220 12.56 13.91 13.11
N LEU A 221 11.54 13.29 12.53
CA LEU A 221 11.05 13.56 11.18
C LEU A 221 9.54 13.70 11.24
N PHE A 222 9.04 14.78 10.67
CA PHE A 222 7.65 14.91 10.29
C PHE A 222 7.57 14.90 8.77
N SER A 223 6.83 13.96 8.20
CA SER A 223 6.62 13.86 6.76
C SER A 223 5.14 13.99 6.45
N VAL A 224 4.83 14.75 5.42
CA VAL A 224 3.46 14.86 4.90
C VAL A 224 3.49 14.91 3.38
N GLY A 225 2.49 14.33 2.75
CA GLY A 225 2.29 14.49 1.32
C GLY A 225 0.88 14.12 0.91
N ALA A 226 0.49 14.64 -0.24
CA ALA A 226 -0.83 14.39 -0.81
C ALA A 226 -0.78 14.35 -2.34
N SER A 227 -1.79 13.72 -2.93
CA SER A 227 -2.09 13.79 -4.36
C SER A 227 -3.58 14.04 -4.58
N ALA A 228 -3.86 14.68 -5.70
CA ALA A 228 -5.18 14.76 -6.28
C ALA A 228 -5.01 14.48 -7.78
N GLY A 229 -5.70 13.47 -8.28
CA GLY A 229 -5.53 12.94 -9.61
C GLY A 229 -6.84 12.74 -10.36
N ILE A 230 -6.70 12.54 -11.66
CA ILE A 230 -7.80 12.20 -12.56
C ILE A 230 -7.43 10.97 -13.37
N GLY A 231 -8.45 10.24 -13.79
CA GLY A 231 -8.29 8.98 -14.48
C GLY A 231 -9.56 8.54 -15.16
N ILE A 232 -9.53 7.28 -15.60
CA ILE A 232 -10.64 6.60 -16.22
C ILE A 232 -10.88 5.31 -15.43
N ASN A 233 -12.15 5.06 -15.11
CA ASN A 233 -12.62 3.75 -14.68
C ASN A 233 -13.36 3.07 -15.83
N HIS A 234 -13.17 1.76 -15.97
CA HIS A 234 -14.00 0.92 -16.81
C HIS A 234 -14.53 -0.27 -15.99
N SER A 235 -15.84 -0.35 -15.82
CA SER A 235 -16.50 -1.34 -14.98
C SER A 235 -17.60 -2.11 -15.73
N SER A 236 -17.77 -3.39 -15.39
CA SER A 236 -18.87 -4.22 -15.89
C SER A 236 -20.10 -4.04 -15.00
N ILE A 237 -21.27 -3.88 -15.61
CA ILE A 237 -22.56 -3.73 -14.90
C ILE A 237 -23.23 -5.10 -14.79
N ILE A 238 -23.94 -5.35 -13.67
CA ILE A 238 -24.75 -6.56 -13.48
C ILE A 238 -25.95 -6.54 -14.44
N GLY A 239 -26.15 -7.60 -15.23
CA GLY A 239 -27.31 -7.71 -16.14
C GLY A 239 -27.07 -7.39 -17.62
N ASP A 240 -25.82 -7.19 -18.03
CA ASP A 240 -25.28 -6.96 -19.40
C ASP A 240 -24.97 -5.48 -19.74
N GLY A 241 -23.68 -5.19 -19.94
CA GLY A 241 -23.16 -3.85 -20.25
C GLY A 241 -21.81 -3.51 -19.58
N SER A 242 -21.19 -2.42 -20.02
CA SER A 242 -19.99 -1.85 -19.40
C SER A 242 -20.11 -0.33 -19.31
N LEU A 243 -19.67 0.26 -18.22
CA LEU A 243 -19.59 1.70 -18.04
C LEU A 243 -18.12 2.13 -18.06
N THR A 244 -17.85 3.21 -18.79
CA THR A 244 -16.60 3.96 -18.66
C THR A 244 -16.94 5.29 -18.00
N SER A 245 -16.30 5.60 -16.88
CA SER A 245 -16.50 6.84 -16.14
C SER A 245 -15.20 7.57 -15.90
N ALA A 246 -15.31 8.85 -15.54
CA ALA A 246 -14.20 9.55 -14.90
C ALA A 246 -13.87 8.87 -13.56
N LEU A 247 -12.58 8.86 -13.23
CA LEU A 247 -12.06 8.40 -11.94
C LEU A 247 -11.33 9.58 -11.30
N TYR A 248 -11.62 9.85 -10.04
CA TYR A 248 -10.88 10.82 -9.23
C TYR A 248 -10.04 10.09 -8.19
N GLU A 249 -8.78 10.49 -8.08
CA GLU A 249 -7.85 9.95 -7.09
C GLU A 249 -7.55 11.01 -6.05
N PHE A 250 -7.61 10.63 -4.78
CA PHE A 250 -7.08 11.43 -3.69
C PHE A 250 -6.24 10.53 -2.80
N SER A 251 -5.00 10.90 -2.54
CA SER A 251 -4.21 10.22 -1.52
C SER A 251 -3.54 11.20 -0.58
N GLY A 252 -3.38 10.77 0.67
CA GLY A 252 -2.71 11.51 1.72
C GLY A 252 -1.80 10.58 2.50
N ARG A 253 -0.68 11.11 2.97
CA ARG A 253 0.20 10.40 3.90
C ARG A 253 0.79 11.37 4.89
N ALA A 254 0.82 10.97 6.16
CA ALA A 254 1.50 11.67 7.23
C ALA A 254 2.29 10.67 8.06
N VAL A 255 3.55 11.00 8.34
CA VAL A 255 4.43 10.17 9.17
C VAL A 255 5.13 11.03 10.19
N ILE A 256 5.14 10.56 11.43
CA ILE A 256 5.94 11.10 12.50
C ILE A 256 6.89 10.00 12.94
N GLY A 257 8.19 10.27 12.89
CA GLY A 257 9.21 9.27 13.18
C GLY A 257 10.29 9.81 14.09
N TYR A 258 10.77 8.95 14.97
CA TYR A 258 12.05 9.07 15.65
C TYR A 258 13.03 8.07 15.06
N ASN A 259 14.27 8.48 14.86
CA ASN A 259 15.32 7.63 14.34
C ASN A 259 16.68 7.95 14.95
N SER A 260 17.40 6.90 15.33
CA SER A 260 18.79 6.92 15.79
C SER A 260 19.59 5.81 15.10
N GLU A 261 20.87 5.67 15.43
CA GLU A 261 21.69 4.59 14.87
C GLU A 261 21.23 3.18 15.27
N THR A 262 20.57 3.05 16.43
CA THR A 262 20.16 1.76 17.01
C THR A 262 18.65 1.62 17.10
N PHE A 263 17.94 2.63 17.58
CA PHE A 263 16.50 2.58 17.79
C PHE A 263 15.75 3.49 16.81
N PHE A 264 14.57 3.05 16.38
CA PHE A 264 13.65 3.86 15.60
C PHE A 264 12.20 3.51 15.94
N GLY A 265 11.30 4.43 15.67
CA GLY A 265 9.87 4.21 15.87
C GLY A 265 9.06 5.37 15.32
N GLY A 266 7.76 5.18 15.20
CA GLY A 266 6.90 6.22 14.66
C GLY A 266 5.47 5.78 14.41
N ILE A 267 4.75 6.72 13.82
CA ILE A 267 3.36 6.58 13.40
C ILE A 267 3.32 6.89 11.91
N ASN A 268 2.69 6.03 11.14
CA ASN A 268 2.51 6.18 9.71
C ASN A 268 1.03 6.07 9.37
N TYR A 269 0.46 7.14 8.85
CA TYR A 269 -0.91 7.20 8.37
C TYR A 269 -0.91 7.43 6.87
N SER A 270 -1.63 6.62 6.12
CA SER A 270 -1.93 6.86 4.70
C SER A 270 -3.38 6.59 4.38
N LEU A 271 -3.91 7.35 3.43
CA LEU A 271 -5.27 7.26 2.92
C LEU A 271 -5.20 7.28 1.40
N LEU A 272 -5.90 6.35 0.75
CA LEU A 272 -6.15 6.36 -0.68
C LEU A 272 -7.67 6.29 -0.90
N ILE A 273 -8.17 7.20 -1.72
CA ILE A 273 -9.56 7.27 -2.16
C ILE A 273 -9.56 7.23 -3.68
N LEU A 274 -10.30 6.30 -4.25
CA LEU A 274 -10.56 6.20 -5.69
C LEU A 274 -12.07 6.28 -5.91
N GLU A 275 -12.52 7.36 -6.54
CA GLU A 275 -13.93 7.68 -6.72
C GLU A 275 -14.32 7.53 -8.18
N HIS A 276 -15.28 6.66 -8.48
CA HIS A 276 -15.82 6.45 -9.82
C HIS A 276 -17.31 6.12 -9.79
N ASN A 277 -17.97 6.26 -10.94
CA ASN A 277 -19.38 5.89 -11.07
C ASN A 277 -19.47 4.44 -11.57
N VAL A 278 -20.41 3.66 -11.03
CA VAL A 278 -20.64 2.25 -11.38
C VAL A 278 -21.90 2.09 -12.23
N ASP A 279 -22.85 3.03 -12.13
CA ASP A 279 -23.94 3.25 -13.09
C ASP A 279 -24.27 4.76 -13.19
N ARG A 280 -25.41 5.13 -13.80
CA ARG A 280 -25.83 6.54 -13.96
C ARG A 280 -26.12 7.27 -12.64
N TYR A 281 -26.49 6.53 -11.60
CA TYR A 281 -26.97 7.06 -10.32
C TYR A 281 -26.14 6.59 -9.13
N THR A 282 -25.31 5.56 -9.33
CA THR A 282 -24.51 4.90 -8.31
C THR A 282 -23.04 5.30 -8.42
N ARG A 283 -22.56 5.95 -7.37
CA ARG A 283 -21.13 6.26 -7.18
C ARG A 283 -20.50 5.27 -6.21
N GLN A 284 -19.30 4.79 -6.54
CA GLN A 284 -18.47 3.94 -5.70
C GLN A 284 -17.18 4.64 -5.29
N ASP A 285 -16.96 4.74 -3.98
CA ASP A 285 -15.69 5.22 -3.41
C ASP A 285 -14.93 4.06 -2.75
N ASP A 286 -13.77 3.71 -3.31
CA ASP A 286 -12.83 2.76 -2.72
C ASP A 286 -11.93 3.53 -1.73
N THR A 287 -12.15 3.32 -0.43
CA THR A 287 -11.42 4.03 0.63
C THR A 287 -10.52 3.07 1.41
N ILE A 288 -9.21 3.26 1.29
CA ILE A 288 -8.16 2.43 1.89
C ILE A 288 -7.36 3.25 2.92
N PRO A 289 -7.83 3.35 4.18
CA PRO A 289 -7.02 3.87 5.27
C PRO A 289 -6.00 2.82 5.74
N TYR A 290 -4.83 3.32 6.14
CA TYR A 290 -3.76 2.54 6.74
C TYR A 290 -3.16 3.38 7.87
N LEU A 291 -3.21 2.84 9.08
CA LEU A 291 -2.59 3.42 10.27
C LEU A 291 -1.65 2.37 10.88
N GLU A 292 -0.40 2.76 11.07
CA GLU A 292 0.65 1.91 11.61
C GLU A 292 1.36 2.62 12.75
N PHE A 293 1.47 1.92 13.87
CA PHE A 293 2.38 2.26 14.96
C PHE A 293 3.52 1.26 14.91
N TYR A 294 4.77 1.73 14.91
CA TYR A 294 5.91 0.83 14.82
C TYR A 294 7.05 1.25 15.75
N ILE A 295 7.78 0.24 16.21
CA ILE A 295 9.05 0.37 16.91
C ILE A 295 10.04 -0.61 16.30
N GLY A 296 11.33 -0.28 16.34
CA GLY A 296 12.35 -1.14 15.78
C GLY A 296 13.73 -0.89 16.34
N TYR A 297 14.58 -1.89 16.12
CA TYR A 297 15.96 -1.92 16.58
C TYR A 297 16.89 -2.36 15.44
N ARG A 298 18.08 -1.76 15.38
CA ARG A 298 19.11 -1.99 14.37
C ARG A 298 20.29 -2.74 14.98
N PHE A 299 20.44 -3.98 14.57
CA PHE A 299 21.59 -4.80 14.90
C PHE A 299 22.71 -4.58 13.88
N LYS A 300 23.95 -4.55 14.33
CA LYS A 300 25.09 -4.52 13.42
C LYS A 300 25.19 -5.87 12.69
N ALA A 301 25.22 -5.85 11.36
CA ALA A 301 25.40 -7.07 10.59
C ALA A 301 26.78 -7.69 10.85
N SER A 302 26.86 -9.02 10.89
CA SER A 302 28.15 -9.70 11.02
C SER A 302 28.97 -9.56 9.73
N LYS A 303 30.31 -9.60 9.83
CA LYS A 303 31.20 -9.55 8.65
C LYS A 303 30.88 -10.64 7.62
N LYS A 304 30.43 -11.82 8.08
CA LYS A 304 30.04 -12.93 7.20
C LYS A 304 28.79 -12.61 6.36
N ILE A 305 27.76 -12.04 7.00
CA ILE A 305 26.51 -11.64 6.32
C ILE A 305 26.80 -10.51 5.33
N MET A 306 27.62 -9.52 5.72
CA MET A 306 28.05 -8.46 4.82
C MET A 306 28.76 -9.00 3.58
N LYS A 307 29.74 -9.91 3.76
CA LYS A 307 30.50 -10.49 2.65
C LYS A 307 29.61 -11.27 1.69
N LEU A 308 28.69 -12.09 2.20
CA LEU A 308 27.72 -12.81 1.36
C LEU A 308 26.84 -11.85 0.55
N ALA A 309 26.39 -10.77 1.18
CA ALA A 309 25.56 -9.76 0.52
C ALA A 309 26.35 -8.96 -0.52
N ASP A 310 27.63 -8.64 -0.26
CA ASP A 310 28.51 -7.99 -1.22
C ASP A 310 28.79 -8.89 -2.42
N ASP A 311 29.02 -10.18 -2.19
CA ASP A 311 29.21 -11.17 -3.26
C ASP A 311 27.96 -11.34 -4.11
N PHE A 312 26.77 -11.34 -3.48
CA PHE A 312 25.48 -11.37 -4.18
C PHE A 312 25.26 -10.09 -5.01
N ASN A 313 25.43 -8.91 -4.40
CA ASN A 313 25.26 -7.62 -5.05
C ASN A 313 26.22 -7.46 -6.24
N ARG A 314 27.48 -7.88 -6.09
CA ARG A 314 28.45 -7.89 -7.19
C ARG A 314 28.05 -8.81 -8.34
N LYS A 315 27.39 -9.93 -8.04
CA LYS A 315 26.96 -10.92 -9.05
C LYS A 315 25.66 -10.52 -9.76
N PHE A 316 24.75 -9.86 -9.06
CA PHE A 316 23.38 -9.58 -9.55
C PHE A 316 23.06 -8.08 -9.74
N GLY A 317 23.98 -7.17 -9.39
CA GLY A 317 23.87 -5.73 -9.66
C GLY A 317 22.92 -4.94 -8.75
N PHE A 318 22.76 -5.38 -7.49
CA PHE A 318 21.92 -4.71 -6.48
C PHE A 318 22.73 -3.92 -5.44
#